data_AF-A0A1Y3MPE5-F1
#
_entry.id   AF-A0A1Y3MPE5-F1
#
_cell.length_a   1.000
_cell.length_b   1.000
_cell.length_c   1.000
_cell.angle_alpha   90.00
_cell.angle_beta   90.00
_cell.angle_gamma   90.00
#
_symmetry.space_group_name_H-M   'P 1'
#
loop_
_entity.id
_entity.type
_entity.pdbx_description
1 polymer ?
#
loop_
_entity_poly.entity_id
_entity_poly.type
_entity_poly.pdbx_seq_one_letter_code
_entity_poly.pdbx_strand_id
1 'polypeptide(L)'
;MTNCYFEFVIHKEARFHRLREFFYKLKEEKEKEMINSSDSMWLDYFEEDALKQFWWPTEEELRNYQMLWEQTPIEKRLTDPKLTTPWDFESMIDAFACGEYELISCEKVSNNMGRIEFYPYGWPYGGSDVFRALIEYSGFKIIDESV
;
A
#
# COMPACT_ATOMS: atom_id res chain seq x y z
N MET A 1 4.01 -20.35 10.76
CA MET A 1 3.92 -18.93 11.16
C MET A 1 2.45 -18.56 11.23
N THR A 2 2.09 -17.54 12.02
CA THR A 2 0.73 -16.99 12.07
C THR A 2 0.59 -15.90 11.00
N ASN A 3 -0.63 -15.67 10.51
CA ASN A 3 -0.90 -14.55 9.62
C ASN A 3 -0.65 -13.23 10.34
N CYS A 4 -0.10 -12.25 9.61
CA CYS A 4 -0.03 -10.86 10.02
C CYS A 4 -1.32 -10.15 9.63
N TYR A 5 -1.64 -9.05 10.30
CA TYR A 5 -2.89 -8.33 10.05
C TYR A 5 -2.81 -6.83 10.35
N PHE A 6 -3.74 -6.11 9.75
CA PHE A 6 -4.10 -4.74 10.11
C PHE A 6 -5.61 -4.67 10.35
N GLU A 7 -6.02 -4.12 11.48
CA GLU A 7 -7.41 -3.79 11.78
C GLU A 7 -7.66 -2.30 11.69
N PHE A 8 -8.82 -1.92 11.17
CA PHE A 8 -9.16 -0.52 10.94
C PHE A 8 -10.66 -0.25 11.10
N VAL A 9 -11.00 1.00 11.43
CA VAL A 9 -12.39 1.41 11.65
C VAL A 9 -13.08 1.69 10.32
N ILE A 10 -14.22 1.04 10.10
CA ILE A 10 -15.09 1.28 8.96
C ILE A 10 -16.08 2.40 9.30
N HIS A 11 -15.84 3.59 8.75
CA HIS A 11 -16.74 4.74 8.89
C HIS A 11 -17.71 4.90 7.70
N LYS A 12 -17.33 4.36 6.53
CA LYS A 12 -18.12 4.41 5.29
C LYS A 12 -18.11 3.04 4.61
N GLU A 13 -19.27 2.39 4.59
CA GLU A 13 -19.46 1.07 3.99
C GLU A 13 -19.06 0.98 2.52
N ALA A 14 -19.42 2.00 1.73
CA ALA A 14 -19.09 2.05 0.30
C ALA A 14 -17.58 2.05 0.05
N ARG A 15 -16.79 2.73 0.89
CA ARG A 15 -15.32 2.71 0.78
C ARG A 15 -14.75 1.35 1.14
N PHE A 16 -15.33 0.69 2.14
CA PHE A 16 -14.86 -0.64 2.53
C PHE A 16 -15.11 -1.66 1.43
N HIS A 17 -16.27 -1.58 0.77
CA HIS A 17 -16.56 -2.41 -0.39
C HIS A 17 -15.50 -2.25 -1.48
N ARG A 18 -15.15 -1.02 -1.85
CA ARG A 18 -14.12 -0.74 -2.86
C ARG A 18 -12.74 -1.25 -2.45
N LEU A 19 -12.32 -1.02 -1.20
CA LEU A 19 -11.06 -1.54 -0.67
C LEU A 19 -11.02 -3.08 -0.76
N ARG A 20 -12.12 -3.75 -0.42
CA ARG A 20 -12.24 -5.19 -0.50
C ARG A 20 -12.16 -5.69 -1.93
N GLU A 21 -12.87 -5.06 -2.87
CA GLU A 21 -12.79 -5.39 -4.30
C GLU A 21 -11.36 -5.21 -4.84
N PHE A 22 -10.71 -4.10 -4.49
CA PHE A 22 -9.33 -3.83 -4.86
C PHE A 22 -8.38 -4.89 -4.30
N PHE A 23 -8.50 -5.22 -3.01
CA PHE A 23 -7.67 -6.24 -2.36
C PHE A 23 -7.79 -7.60 -3.06
N TYR A 24 -9.01 -8.05 -3.36
CA TYR A 24 -9.21 -9.33 -4.03
C TYR A 24 -8.75 -9.30 -5.49
N LYS A 25 -8.83 -8.15 -6.16
CA LYS A 25 -8.25 -8.01 -7.51
C LYS A 25 -6.73 -8.07 -7.46
N LEU A 26 -6.09 -7.38 -6.52
CA LEU A 26 -4.65 -7.47 -6.28
C LEU A 26 -4.22 -8.90 -5.96
N LYS A 27 -4.96 -9.61 -5.10
CA LYS A 27 -4.72 -11.01 -4.77
C LYS A 27 -4.73 -11.88 -6.02
N GLU A 28 -5.77 -11.77 -6.84
CA GLU A 28 -5.90 -12.52 -8.09
C GLU A 28 -4.73 -12.26 -9.05
N GLU A 29 -4.36 -10.99 -9.26
CA GLU A 29 -3.27 -10.64 -10.18
C GLU A 29 -1.89 -11.01 -9.61
N LYS A 30 -1.70 -10.95 -8.29
CA LYS A 30 -0.46 -11.37 -7.62
C LYS A 30 -0.22 -12.87 -7.77
N GLU A 31 -1.25 -13.69 -7.56
CA GLU A 31 -1.18 -15.14 -7.71
C GLU A 31 -0.84 -15.57 -9.14
N LYS A 32 -1.19 -14.75 -10.13
CA LYS A 32 -0.86 -14.96 -11.55
C LYS A 32 0.49 -14.35 -11.96
N GLU A 33 1.14 -13.60 -11.08
CA GLU A 33 2.33 -12.79 -11.40
C GLU A 33 2.05 -11.77 -12.54
N MET A 34 0.83 -11.21 -12.57
CA MET A 34 0.34 -10.32 -13.64
C MET A 34 0.07 -8.88 -13.19
N ILE A 35 0.47 -8.49 -11.98
CA ILE A 35 0.35 -7.09 -11.56
C ILE A 35 1.20 -6.20 -12.48
N ASN A 36 0.53 -5.29 -13.17
CA ASN A 36 1.12 -4.20 -13.94
C ASN A 36 0.73 -2.88 -13.27
N SER A 37 1.68 -2.21 -12.62
CA SER A 37 1.43 -0.98 -11.84
C SER A 37 0.91 0.17 -12.67
N SER A 38 1.34 0.28 -13.93
CA SER A 38 0.90 1.34 -14.84
C SER A 38 -0.47 1.08 -15.49
N ASP A 39 -1.17 0.00 -15.14
CA ASP A 39 -2.53 -0.25 -15.64
C ASP A 39 -3.53 0.70 -14.95
N SER A 40 -4.22 1.51 -15.75
CA SER A 40 -5.21 2.47 -15.25
C SER A 40 -6.37 1.82 -14.49
N MET A 41 -6.63 0.52 -14.65
CA MET A 41 -7.71 -0.18 -13.95
C MET A 41 -7.61 -0.05 -12.42
N TRP A 42 -6.40 0.10 -11.88
CA TRP A 42 -6.20 0.24 -10.44
C TRP A 42 -6.81 1.52 -9.88
N LEU A 43 -6.87 2.59 -10.69
CA LEU A 43 -7.41 3.88 -10.27
C LEU A 43 -8.93 3.82 -10.05
N ASP A 44 -9.65 2.95 -10.77
CA ASP A 44 -11.11 2.82 -10.71
C ASP A 44 -11.63 2.36 -9.33
N TYR A 45 -10.75 1.78 -8.51
CA TYR A 45 -11.06 1.34 -7.15
C TYR A 45 -11.03 2.48 -6.13
N PHE A 46 -10.47 3.64 -6.46
CA PHE A 46 -10.29 4.75 -5.54
C PHE A 46 -11.23 5.91 -5.85
N GLU A 47 -11.69 6.59 -4.80
CA GLU A 47 -12.39 7.86 -4.94
C GLU A 47 -11.38 8.99 -5.26
N GLU A 48 -11.84 10.06 -5.91
CA GLU A 48 -10.96 11.17 -6.32
C GLU A 48 -10.23 11.82 -5.12
N ASP A 49 -10.86 11.87 -3.95
CA ASP A 49 -10.23 12.38 -2.73
C ASP A 49 -9.16 11.43 -2.16
N ALA A 50 -9.29 10.11 -2.37
CA ALA A 50 -8.24 9.16 -2.07
C ALA A 50 -7.05 9.33 -3.03
N LEU A 51 -7.32 9.45 -4.33
CA LEU A 51 -6.28 9.65 -5.35
C LEU A 51 -5.46 10.94 -5.14
N LYS A 52 -6.09 12.01 -4.66
CA LYS A 52 -5.41 13.28 -4.33
C LYS A 52 -4.40 13.20 -3.18
N GLN A 53 -4.43 12.13 -2.38
CA GLN A 53 -3.47 11.93 -1.29
C GLN A 53 -2.13 11.33 -1.77
N PHE A 54 -2.12 10.70 -2.94
CA PHE A 54 -0.89 10.19 -3.54
C PHE A 54 0.01 11.31 -4.03
N TRP A 55 1.32 11.06 -4.00
CA TRP A 55 2.29 11.92 -4.64
C TRP A 55 2.29 11.64 -6.13
N TRP A 56 1.95 12.66 -6.92
CA TRP A 56 1.99 12.62 -8.38
C TRP A 56 3.14 13.51 -8.86
N PRO A 57 4.39 13.04 -8.80
CA PRO A 57 5.54 13.89 -8.99
C PRO A 57 5.62 14.40 -10.43
N THR A 58 5.99 15.67 -10.55
CA THR A 58 6.43 16.25 -11.81
C THR A 58 7.82 15.73 -12.19
N GLU A 59 8.19 15.84 -13.46
CA GLU A 59 9.55 15.51 -13.90
C GLU A 59 10.64 16.34 -13.19
N GLU A 60 10.32 17.56 -12.75
CA GLU A 60 11.25 18.40 -11.98
C GLU A 60 11.45 17.83 -10.57
N GLU A 61 10.37 17.45 -9.88
CA GLU A 61 10.43 16.83 -8.56
C GLU A 61 11.19 15.50 -8.59
N LEU A 62 10.96 14.66 -9.61
CA LEU A 62 11.72 13.42 -9.80
C LEU A 62 13.22 13.68 -10.00
N ARG A 63 13.57 14.67 -10.84
CA ARG A 63 14.98 15.05 -11.06
C ARG A 63 15.62 15.56 -9.77
N ASN A 64 14.91 16.40 -9.01
CA ASN A 64 15.39 16.91 -7.73
C ASN A 64 15.59 15.77 -6.72
N TYR A 65 14.65 14.83 -6.64
CA TYR A 65 14.76 13.64 -5.80
C TYR A 65 15.97 12.79 -6.18
N GLN A 66 16.17 12.52 -7.48
CA GLN A 66 17.32 11.76 -7.96
C GLN A 66 18.65 12.44 -7.60
N MET A 67 18.75 13.77 -7.79
CA MET A 67 19.93 14.52 -7.39
C MET A 67 20.21 14.43 -5.89
N LEU A 68 19.17 14.55 -5.05
CA LEU A 68 19.29 14.38 -3.60
C LEU A 68 19.75 12.97 -3.24
N TRP A 69 19.19 11.93 -3.88
CA TRP A 69 19.56 10.54 -3.66
C TRP A 69 21.04 10.28 -3.98
N GLU A 70 21.51 10.76 -5.12
CA GLU A 70 22.91 10.61 -5.56
C GLU A 70 23.89 11.33 -4.62
N GLN A 71 23.52 12.52 -4.14
CA GLN A 71 24.35 13.32 -3.21
C GLN A 71 24.34 12.80 -1.77
N THR A 72 23.30 12.05 -1.38
CA THR A 72 23.18 11.50 -0.03
C THR A 72 24.09 10.27 0.11
N PRO A 73 24.96 10.22 1.15
CA PRO A 73 25.80 9.05 1.42
C PRO A 73 24.98 7.77 1.54
N ILE A 74 25.48 6.67 0.98
CA ILE A 74 24.76 5.38 0.87
C ILE A 74 24.20 4.94 2.22
N GLU A 75 25.00 5.03 3.27
CA GLU A 75 24.66 4.63 4.63
C GLU A 75 23.55 5.49 5.28
N LYS A 76 23.23 6.64 4.69
CA LYS A 76 22.18 7.55 5.18
C LYS A 76 20.91 7.53 4.34
N ARG A 77 20.95 7.03 3.11
CA ARG A 77 19.85 7.16 2.13
C ARG A 77 18.49 6.70 2.66
N LEU A 78 18.47 5.59 3.40
CA LEU A 78 17.23 5.01 3.94
C LEU A 78 16.70 5.71 5.19
N THR A 79 17.49 6.62 5.77
CA THR A 79 17.15 7.31 7.04
C THR A 79 17.15 8.83 6.90
N ASP A 80 17.58 9.38 5.75
CA ASP A 80 17.61 10.81 5.53
C ASP A 80 16.17 11.31 5.28
N PRO A 81 15.64 12.19 6.15
CA PRO A 81 14.27 12.68 6.01
C PRO A 81 14.04 13.48 4.72
N LYS A 82 15.09 13.95 4.05
CA LYS A 82 14.98 14.64 2.74
C LYS A 82 14.64 13.69 1.59
N LEU A 83 14.86 12.39 1.79
CA LEU A 83 14.53 11.35 0.83
C LEU A 83 13.20 10.66 1.17
N THR A 84 12.53 11.07 2.24
CA THR A 84 11.19 10.60 2.55
C THR A 84 10.19 11.31 1.64
N THR A 85 9.56 10.55 0.75
CA THR A 85 8.45 11.01 -0.08
C THR A 85 7.16 10.33 0.35
N PRO A 86 5.98 10.95 0.16
CA PRO A 86 4.73 10.21 0.24
C PRO A 86 4.71 9.11 -0.83
N TRP A 87 3.81 8.13 -0.66
CA TRP A 87 3.61 7.10 -1.67
C TRP A 87 3.13 7.72 -2.99
N ASP A 88 3.88 7.44 -4.04
CA ASP A 88 3.35 7.43 -5.41
C ASP A 88 2.44 6.21 -5.58
N PHE A 89 1.37 6.39 -6.36
CA PHE A 89 0.37 5.36 -6.60
C PHE A 89 0.97 4.14 -7.31
N GLU A 90 1.74 4.34 -8.39
CA GLU A 90 2.33 3.23 -9.14
C GLU A 90 3.32 2.45 -8.27
N SER A 91 4.16 3.17 -7.50
CA SER A 91 5.08 2.58 -6.52
C SER A 91 4.37 1.73 -5.45
N MET A 92 3.16 2.11 -5.01
CA MET A 92 2.37 1.30 -4.09
C MET A 92 1.91 -0.02 -4.73
N ILE A 93 1.47 0.01 -5.99
CA ILE A 93 1.07 -1.20 -6.72
C ILE A 93 2.28 -2.12 -6.98
N ASP A 94 3.43 -1.55 -7.37
CA ASP A 94 4.69 -2.30 -7.53
C ASP A 94 5.15 -2.95 -6.23
N ALA A 95 4.99 -2.26 -5.09
CA ALA A 95 5.30 -2.84 -3.79
C ALA A 95 4.43 -4.08 -3.50
N PHE A 96 3.15 -4.08 -3.90
CA PHE A 96 2.32 -5.29 -3.83
C PHE A 96 2.77 -6.39 -4.77
N ALA A 97 3.24 -6.06 -5.98
CA ALA A 97 3.78 -7.03 -6.93
C ALA A 97 5.02 -7.74 -6.34
N CYS A 98 5.97 -6.95 -5.83
CA CYS A 98 7.26 -7.44 -5.33
C CYS A 98 7.24 -7.99 -3.90
N GLY A 99 6.20 -7.69 -3.10
CA GLY A 99 6.14 -8.08 -1.69
C GLY A 99 6.21 -9.60 -1.46
N GLU A 100 7.00 -10.04 -0.49
CA GLU A 100 7.20 -11.44 -0.14
C GLU A 100 6.16 -11.92 0.88
N TYR A 101 4.89 -11.92 0.46
CA TYR A 101 3.75 -12.38 1.25
C TYR A 101 2.61 -12.90 0.37
N GLU A 102 1.77 -13.74 0.97
CA GLU A 102 0.48 -14.12 0.42
C GLU A 102 -0.62 -13.17 0.91
N LEU A 103 -1.46 -12.67 0.02
CA LEU A 103 -2.66 -11.92 0.38
C LEU A 103 -3.75 -12.90 0.84
N ILE A 104 -4.16 -12.86 2.10
CA ILE A 104 -5.09 -13.86 2.65
C ILE A 104 -6.54 -13.38 2.53
N SER A 105 -6.90 -12.29 3.21
CA SER A 105 -8.29 -11.82 3.29
C SER A 105 -8.40 -10.31 3.53
N CYS A 106 -9.53 -9.73 3.12
CA CYS A 106 -9.96 -8.39 3.50
C CYS A 106 -11.44 -8.44 3.87
N GLU A 107 -11.73 -8.56 5.16
CA GLU A 107 -13.07 -8.90 5.66
C GLU A 107 -13.48 -8.03 6.85
N LYS A 108 -14.79 -8.00 7.12
CA LYS A 108 -15.30 -7.43 8.37
C LYS A 108 -15.11 -8.43 9.50
N VAL A 109 -14.53 -7.95 10.60
CA VAL A 109 -14.43 -8.69 11.86
C VAL A 109 -15.53 -8.27 12.84
N SER A 110 -16.12 -7.08 12.65
CA SER A 110 -17.37 -6.66 13.30
C SER A 110 -18.08 -5.58 12.46
N ASN A 111 -19.22 -5.07 12.93
CA ASN A 111 -20.02 -4.07 12.19
C ASN A 111 -19.22 -2.85 11.74
N ASN A 112 -18.25 -2.39 12.55
CA ASN A 112 -17.50 -1.16 12.30
C ASN A 112 -16.00 -1.41 12.17
N MET A 113 -15.58 -2.67 11.96
CA MET A 113 -14.17 -3.04 11.97
C MET A 113 -13.85 -3.97 10.81
N GLY A 114 -12.92 -3.52 9.97
CA GLY A 114 -12.33 -4.29 8.87
C GLY A 114 -10.97 -4.83 9.28
N ARG A 115 -10.58 -5.94 8.67
CA ARG A 115 -9.27 -6.54 8.83
C ARG A 115 -8.72 -6.96 7.48
N ILE A 116 -7.48 -6.59 7.20
CA ILE A 116 -6.66 -7.19 6.14
C ILE A 116 -5.71 -8.19 6.78
N GLU A 117 -5.66 -9.40 6.24
CA GLU A 117 -4.74 -10.46 6.66
C GLU A 117 -3.82 -10.86 5.51
N PHE A 118 -2.55 -11.12 5.84
CA PHE A 118 -1.54 -11.59 4.90
C PHE A 118 -0.58 -12.56 5.59
N TYR A 119 0.03 -13.45 4.82
CA TYR A 119 1.01 -14.41 5.32
C TYR A 119 2.41 -14.01 4.83
N PRO A 120 3.31 -13.50 5.70
CA PRO A 120 4.64 -13.11 5.29
C PRO A 120 5.56 -14.32 5.09
N TYR A 121 6.28 -14.36 3.98
CA TYR A 121 7.32 -15.36 3.73
C TYR A 121 8.68 -14.95 4.33
N GLY A 122 8.95 -13.65 4.41
CA GLY A 122 10.27 -13.09 4.76
C GLY A 122 10.25 -12.01 5.85
N TRP A 123 9.65 -12.26 7.02
CA TRP A 123 9.63 -11.28 8.13
C TRP A 123 11.04 -10.97 8.66
N PRO A 124 11.40 -9.68 8.94
CA PRO A 124 10.64 -8.43 8.82
C PRO A 124 10.76 -7.69 7.48
N TYR A 125 11.38 -8.29 6.48
CA TYR A 125 11.77 -7.62 5.23
C TYR A 125 10.73 -7.75 4.11
N GLY A 126 9.55 -8.33 4.40
CA GLY A 126 8.53 -8.66 3.41
C GLY A 126 7.73 -7.48 2.83
N GLY A 127 7.96 -6.24 3.28
CA GLY A 127 7.32 -5.05 2.71
C GLY A 127 5.91 -4.76 3.22
N SER A 128 5.63 -4.93 4.52
CA SER A 128 4.28 -4.75 5.08
C SER A 128 3.79 -3.30 5.15
N ASP A 129 4.64 -2.30 4.98
CA ASP A 129 4.26 -0.89 5.07
C ASP A 129 3.29 -0.44 3.96
N VAL A 130 3.25 -1.16 2.83
CA VAL A 130 2.31 -0.88 1.75
C VAL A 130 0.85 -1.11 2.15
N PHE A 131 0.58 -2.04 3.08
CA PHE A 131 -0.77 -2.24 3.60
C PHE A 131 -1.23 -1.04 4.44
N ARG A 132 -0.32 -0.45 5.22
CA ARG A 132 -0.61 0.78 5.98
C ARG A 132 -0.99 1.91 5.03
N ALA A 133 -0.19 2.12 3.99
CA ALA A 133 -0.47 3.13 2.96
C ALA A 133 -1.83 2.92 2.30
N LEU A 134 -2.12 1.68 1.86
CA LEU A 134 -3.40 1.33 1.25
C LEU A 134 -4.59 1.67 2.16
N ILE A 135 -4.54 1.26 3.44
CA ILE A 135 -5.63 1.45 4.40
C ILE A 135 -5.84 2.94 4.70
N GLU A 136 -4.75 3.67 4.97
CA GLU A 136 -4.82 5.09 5.32
C GLU A 136 -5.29 5.94 4.13
N TYR A 137 -4.75 5.71 2.93
CA TYR A 137 -5.11 6.48 1.73
C TYR A 137 -6.54 6.17 1.27
N SER A 138 -7.05 4.96 1.54
CA SER A 138 -8.46 4.62 1.38
C SER A 138 -9.39 5.35 2.39
N GLY A 139 -8.81 6.10 3.33
CA GLY A 139 -9.52 6.92 4.30
C GLY A 139 -9.93 6.18 5.57
N PHE A 140 -9.27 5.06 5.89
CA PHE A 140 -9.50 4.31 7.12
C PHE A 140 -8.43 4.63 8.16
N LYS A 141 -8.80 4.47 9.44
CA LYS A 141 -7.88 4.60 10.56
C LYS A 141 -7.53 3.21 11.10
N ILE A 142 -6.26 2.86 11.08
CA ILE A 142 -5.74 1.64 11.70
C ILE A 142 -5.85 1.76 13.23
N ILE A 143 -6.28 0.69 13.88
CA ILE A 143 -6.48 0.61 15.33
C ILE A 143 -5.68 -0.50 15.99
N ASP A 144 -5.31 -1.52 15.23
CA ASP A 144 -4.46 -2.61 15.69
C ASP A 144 -3.68 -3.19 14.51
N GLU A 145 -2.47 -3.66 14.77
CA GLU A 145 -1.63 -4.31 13.78
C GLU A 145 -0.76 -5.38 14.44
N SER A 146 -0.60 -6.51 13.75
CA SER A 146 0.36 -7.55 14.09
C SER A 146 1.18 -7.80 12.85
N VAL A 147 2.29 -7.08 12.72
CA VAL A 147 3.26 -7.24 11.65
C VAL A 147 4.53 -7.86 12.20
#